data_AF-A0A8S9S847-F1
#
_entry.id   AF-A0A8S9S847-F1
#
_cell.length_a   1.000
_cell.length_b   1.000
_cell.length_c   1.000
_cell.angle_alpha   90.00
_cell.angle_beta   90.00
_cell.angle_gamma   90.00
#
_symmetry.space_group_name_H-M   'P 1'
#
loop_
_entity.id
_entity.type
_entity.pdbx_description
1 polymer ?
#
loop_
_entity_poly.entity_id
_entity_poly.type
_entity_poly.pdbx_seq_one_letter_code
_entity_poly.pdbx_strand_id
1 'polypeptide(L)'
;MVAGGVCEFEDDRLAVELLDVESGEEAWERCESMPRYLSGSASSTWLSVAASAETMYVTEKRSGVACCFDPETKSWTELLDFSPGDCRLYSRVIGFVGNRLLMAGVTGDEDNPTGIELWEVASTESPMKLKFESIGSMPTACLEKLRGIDSDWPLTSIVFNAVGDMVYMNNAAETGEIVAAEMEGGKLCKWRTLRYADARGHAGERLIVACSNVSFSDLKRAFRDDLRFSVMV
;
A
#
# COMPACT_ATOMS: atom_id res chain seq x y z
N MET A 1 -5.81 13.50 0.87
CA MET A 1 -6.28 12.95 2.15
C MET A 1 -5.09 12.48 2.96
N VAL A 2 -5.08 12.79 4.25
CA VAL A 2 -4.12 12.31 5.25
C VAL A 2 -4.92 11.69 6.39
N ALA A 3 -4.53 10.50 6.85
CA ALA A 3 -5.24 9.78 7.90
C ALA A 3 -4.27 9.29 8.98
N GLY A 4 -4.46 9.80 10.20
CA GLY A 4 -3.67 9.46 11.38
C GLY A 4 -2.21 9.94 11.31
N GLY A 5 -1.45 9.55 12.32
CA GLY A 5 -0.02 9.86 12.41
C GLY A 5 0.51 9.71 13.84
N VAL A 6 1.83 9.56 13.95
CA VAL A 6 2.55 9.57 15.23
C VAL A 6 3.36 10.85 15.29
N CYS A 7 2.69 11.98 15.56
CA CYS A 7 3.40 13.21 15.93
C CYS A 7 3.39 13.30 17.46
N GLU A 8 4.55 13.52 18.08
CA GLU A 8 4.65 13.76 19.53
C GLU A 8 3.97 15.06 19.99
N PHE A 9 3.44 15.85 19.04
CA PHE A 9 2.93 17.21 19.26
C PHE A 9 1.50 17.47 18.74
N GLU A 10 0.75 16.44 18.30
CA GLU A 10 -0.67 16.60 17.93
C GLU A 10 -1.63 16.08 19.02
N ASP A 11 -2.71 16.81 19.25
CA ASP A 11 -3.75 16.49 20.24
C ASP A 11 -4.65 15.30 19.82
N ASP A 12 -4.73 14.95 18.53
CA ASP A 12 -5.58 13.85 18.03
C ASP A 12 -4.87 12.95 17.00
N ARG A 13 -4.30 11.84 17.46
CA ARG A 13 -3.62 10.81 16.65
C ARG A 13 -4.52 10.10 15.64
N LEU A 14 -5.83 10.30 15.74
CA LEU A 14 -6.84 9.72 14.86
C LEU A 14 -7.43 10.77 13.93
N ALA A 15 -6.86 11.97 13.86
CA ALA A 15 -7.32 12.99 12.93
C ALA A 15 -7.23 12.49 11.48
N VAL A 16 -8.26 12.83 10.71
CA VAL A 16 -8.35 12.57 9.28
C VAL A 16 -8.66 13.89 8.61
N GLU A 17 -7.87 14.25 7.62
CA GLU A 17 -7.99 15.53 6.93
C GLU A 17 -8.01 15.32 5.41
N LEU A 18 -8.97 15.99 4.76
CA LEU A 18 -9.13 16.00 3.32
C LEU A 18 -8.69 17.37 2.80
N LEU A 19 -7.76 17.38 1.84
CA LEU A 19 -7.37 18.60 1.14
C LEU A 19 -8.27 18.75 -0.08
N ASP A 20 -9.04 19.83 -0.13
CA ASP A 20 -9.73 20.25 -1.34
C ASP A 20 -8.73 20.95 -2.27
N VAL A 21 -8.53 20.38 -3.45
CA VAL A 21 -7.64 20.91 -4.50
C VAL A 21 -8.41 21.57 -5.64
N GLU A 22 -9.75 21.43 -5.68
CA GLU A 22 -10.59 21.92 -6.77
C GLU A 22 -11.07 23.35 -6.56
N SER A 23 -11.37 23.73 -5.32
CA SER A 23 -11.89 25.08 -5.00
C SER A 23 -10.85 26.20 -5.16
N GLY A 24 -9.57 25.86 -5.34
CA GLY A 24 -8.48 26.83 -5.52
C GLY A 24 -8.08 27.55 -4.23
N GLU A 25 -8.81 27.34 -3.14
CA GLU A 25 -8.40 27.65 -1.77
C GLU A 25 -7.80 26.36 -1.21
N GLU A 26 -6.54 26.39 -0.77
CA GLU A 26 -5.90 25.23 -0.10
C GLU A 26 -6.53 25.02 1.28
N ALA A 27 -7.76 24.50 1.29
CA ALA A 27 -8.56 24.28 2.48
C ALA A 27 -8.47 22.81 2.88
N TRP A 28 -7.81 22.58 4.02
CA TRP A 28 -7.90 21.31 4.72
C TRP A 28 -9.21 21.25 5.52
N GLU A 29 -9.97 20.19 5.32
CA GLU A 29 -11.18 19.92 6.07
C GLU A 29 -10.99 18.72 7.00
N ARG A 30 -11.42 18.87 8.25
CA ARG A 30 -11.40 17.78 9.24
C ARG A 30 -12.58 16.83 9.00
N CYS A 31 -12.30 15.54 8.90
CA CYS A 31 -13.29 14.48 8.70
C CYS A 31 -13.57 13.71 10.00
N GLU A 32 -14.42 12.68 9.91
CA GLU A 32 -14.59 11.71 11.00
C GLU A 32 -13.23 11.08 11.37
N SER A 33 -12.91 11.07 12.66
CA SER A 33 -11.66 10.49 13.17
C SER A 33 -11.54 9.00 12.84
N MET A 34 -10.31 8.55 12.59
CA MET A 34 -10.01 7.15 12.31
C MET A 34 -10.53 6.23 13.44
N PRO A 35 -11.09 5.06 13.11
CA PRO A 35 -11.61 4.16 14.12
C PRO A 35 -10.57 3.72 15.15
N ARG A 36 -10.96 3.71 16.44
CA ARG A 36 -10.05 3.47 17.57
C ARG A 36 -9.33 2.12 17.53
N TYR A 37 -9.87 1.10 16.88
CA TYR A 37 -9.20 -0.19 16.77
C TYR A 37 -7.92 -0.13 15.91
N LEU A 38 -7.74 0.91 15.09
CA LEU A 38 -6.50 1.19 14.35
C LEU A 38 -5.51 2.09 15.12
N SER A 39 -5.90 2.61 16.30
CA SER A 39 -5.12 3.60 17.06
C SER A 39 -3.80 3.07 17.62
N GLY A 40 -3.71 1.77 17.91
CA GLY A 40 -2.47 1.11 18.36
C GLY A 40 -1.42 0.97 17.27
N SER A 41 -1.80 1.24 16.02
CA SER A 41 -1.03 0.91 14.82
C SER A 41 -0.72 2.13 13.94
N ALA A 42 -0.91 3.36 14.39
CA ALA A 42 -0.87 4.58 13.54
C ALA A 42 0.47 4.91 12.81
N SER A 43 1.45 4.00 12.78
CA SER A 43 2.65 4.09 11.95
C SER A 43 2.52 3.24 10.68
N SER A 44 3.14 3.68 9.58
CA SER A 44 3.23 2.93 8.31
C SER A 44 3.89 1.55 8.43
N THR A 45 4.54 1.29 9.56
CA THR A 45 5.04 -0.04 9.94
C THR A 45 3.88 -1.03 10.12
N TRP A 46 2.75 -0.57 10.66
CA TRP A 46 1.63 -1.39 11.09
C TRP A 46 0.37 -1.22 10.25
N LEU A 47 0.21 -0.09 9.55
CA LEU A 47 -0.91 0.13 8.63
C LEU A 47 -0.48 0.04 7.17
N SER A 48 -1.39 -0.47 6.34
CA SER A 48 -1.35 -0.31 4.89
C SER A 48 -2.57 0.47 4.45
N VAL A 49 -2.36 1.40 3.52
CA VAL A 49 -3.40 2.29 3.01
C VAL A 49 -3.47 2.18 1.50
N ALA A 50 -4.67 2.10 0.96
CA ALA A 50 -4.94 2.21 -0.47
C ALA A 50 -6.06 3.22 -0.69
N ALA A 51 -5.84 4.23 -1.54
CA ALA A 51 -6.83 5.25 -1.82
C ALA A 51 -7.09 5.38 -3.33
N SER A 52 -8.36 5.60 -3.67
CA SER A 52 -8.85 6.02 -4.98
C SER A 52 -9.63 7.33 -4.83
N ALA A 53 -10.22 7.83 -5.92
CA ALA A 53 -11.12 8.98 -5.86
C ALA A 53 -12.41 8.70 -5.07
N GLU A 54 -12.86 7.44 -5.06
CA GLU A 54 -14.15 7.04 -4.49
C GLU A 54 -14.03 6.55 -3.04
N THR A 55 -12.85 6.08 -2.63
CA THR A 55 -12.70 5.38 -1.35
C THR A 55 -11.25 5.33 -0.87
N MET A 56 -11.06 5.22 0.44
CA MET A 56 -9.78 4.85 1.04
C MET A 56 -9.95 3.66 1.98
N TYR A 57 -9.15 2.63 1.75
CA TYR A 57 -9.01 1.50 2.65
C TYR A 57 -7.80 1.69 3.56
N VAL A 58 -7.99 1.39 4.84
CA VAL A 58 -6.92 1.31 5.83
C VAL A 58 -6.99 -0.07 6.49
N THR A 59 -5.88 -0.81 6.50
CA THR A 59 -5.79 -2.12 7.13
C THR A 59 -4.59 -2.23 8.05
N GLU A 60 -4.76 -2.89 9.19
CA GLU A 60 -3.64 -3.28 10.06
C GLU A 60 -2.99 -4.55 9.50
N LYS A 61 -1.69 -4.46 9.19
CA LYS A 61 -1.00 -5.46 8.37
C LYS A 61 -1.05 -6.87 8.98
N ARG A 62 -0.97 -7.01 10.30
CA ARG A 62 -0.87 -8.32 10.96
C ARG A 62 -2.21 -9.02 11.16
N SER A 63 -3.24 -8.32 11.60
CA SER A 63 -4.57 -8.87 11.82
C SER A 63 -5.41 -8.94 10.55
N GLY A 64 -5.17 -8.04 9.58
CA GLY A 64 -6.03 -7.88 8.41
C GLY A 64 -7.33 -7.13 8.72
N VAL A 65 -7.54 -6.65 9.95
CA VAL A 65 -8.66 -5.77 10.27
C VAL A 65 -8.53 -4.50 9.44
N ALA A 66 -9.62 -4.11 8.79
CA ALA A 66 -9.64 -2.94 7.93
C ALA A 66 -10.92 -2.12 8.08
N CYS A 67 -10.87 -0.88 7.61
CA CYS A 67 -12.02 -0.03 7.42
C CYS A 67 -11.88 0.75 6.11
N CYS A 68 -13.01 1.17 5.57
CA CYS A 68 -13.09 2.01 4.39
C CYS A 68 -13.56 3.41 4.82
N PHE A 69 -12.98 4.44 4.24
CA PHE A 69 -13.41 5.82 4.36
C PHE A 69 -14.02 6.25 3.03
N ASP A 70 -15.21 6.82 3.11
CA ASP A 70 -15.91 7.42 1.98
C ASP A 70 -15.63 8.94 1.96
N PRO A 71 -14.89 9.45 0.97
CA PRO A 71 -14.56 10.87 0.86
C PRO A 71 -15.78 11.78 0.61
N GLU A 72 -16.86 11.26 0.02
CA GLU A 72 -18.08 12.03 -0.25
C GLU A 72 -18.88 12.26 1.03
N THR A 73 -19.13 11.17 1.79
CA THR A 73 -19.85 11.25 3.06
C THR A 73 -18.97 11.64 4.25
N LYS A 74 -17.64 11.63 4.05
CA LYS A 74 -16.60 11.92 5.06
C LYS A 74 -16.69 11.02 6.28
N SER A 75 -17.10 9.77 6.04
CA SER A 75 -17.42 8.81 7.10
C SER A 75 -16.70 7.48 6.90
N TRP A 76 -16.54 6.74 8.00
CA TRP A 76 -15.96 5.40 7.99
C TRP A 76 -17.03 4.32 7.91
N THR A 77 -16.76 3.27 7.15
CA THR A 77 -17.57 2.05 7.11
C THR A 77 -17.33 1.19 8.35
N GLU A 78 -18.17 0.16 8.49
CA GLU A 78 -17.94 -0.94 9.44
C GLU A 78 -16.64 -1.72 9.13
N LEU A 79 -16.27 -2.57 10.08
CA LEU A 79 -15.05 -3.35 10.10
C LEU A 79 -15.05 -4.44 9.01
N LEU A 80 -14.00 -4.46 8.21
CA LEU A 80 -13.73 -5.42 7.15
C LEU A 80 -12.62 -6.38 7.57
N ASP A 81 -12.62 -7.58 6.98
CA ASP A 81 -11.60 -8.61 7.21
C ASP A 81 -10.82 -8.90 5.92
N PHE A 82 -9.55 -8.50 5.88
CA PHE A 82 -8.59 -8.75 4.79
C PHE A 82 -7.90 -10.12 4.96
N SER A 83 -8.68 -11.16 5.26
CA SER A 83 -8.18 -12.52 5.44
C SER A 83 -8.75 -13.44 4.35
N PRO A 84 -7.95 -13.82 3.34
CA PRO A 84 -8.37 -14.74 2.30
C PRO A 84 -8.41 -16.17 2.84
N GLY A 85 -9.51 -16.53 3.52
CA GLY A 85 -9.81 -17.91 3.95
C GLY A 85 -8.68 -18.61 4.71
N ASP A 86 -8.40 -19.87 4.36
CA ASP A 86 -7.44 -20.78 5.04
C ASP A 86 -5.96 -20.41 4.84
N CYS A 87 -5.64 -19.28 4.20
CA CYS A 87 -4.26 -18.84 4.02
C CYS A 87 -3.73 -18.21 5.30
N ARG A 88 -2.71 -18.83 5.90
CA ARG A 88 -1.99 -18.24 7.04
C ARG A 88 -1.12 -17.07 6.56
N LEU A 89 -1.60 -15.85 6.82
CA LEU A 89 -0.90 -14.60 6.54
C LEU A 89 -0.47 -13.93 7.85
N TYR A 90 0.81 -13.58 7.96
CA TYR A 90 1.30 -12.79 9.09
C TYR A 90 1.40 -11.29 8.77
N SER A 91 1.43 -10.90 7.48
CA SER A 91 1.47 -9.51 7.05
C SER A 91 0.72 -9.31 5.73
N ARG A 92 0.00 -8.19 5.61
CA ARG A 92 -0.79 -7.81 4.44
C ARG A 92 -0.51 -6.37 4.07
N VAL A 93 -0.45 -6.08 2.80
CA VAL A 93 -0.41 -4.72 2.27
C VAL A 93 -1.33 -4.61 1.08
N ILE A 94 -1.85 -3.41 0.88
CA ILE A 94 -2.90 -3.10 -0.09
C ILE A 94 -2.47 -1.96 -1.00
N GLY A 95 -3.01 -1.93 -2.21
CA GLY A 95 -2.80 -0.85 -3.17
C GLY A 95 -3.76 -0.95 -4.34
N PHE A 96 -3.84 0.11 -5.14
CA PHE A 96 -4.73 0.16 -6.31
C PHE A 96 -3.97 0.01 -7.62
N VAL A 97 -4.50 -0.83 -8.52
CA VAL A 97 -4.15 -0.86 -9.94
C VAL A 97 -5.37 -0.38 -10.72
N GLY A 98 -5.35 0.87 -11.19
CA GLY A 98 -6.56 1.54 -11.67
C GLY A 98 -7.62 1.57 -10.56
N ASN A 99 -8.82 1.04 -10.82
CA ASN A 99 -9.90 0.94 -9.84
C ASN A 99 -9.94 -0.41 -9.11
N ARG A 100 -8.95 -1.28 -9.33
CA ARG A 100 -8.90 -2.63 -8.73
C ARG A 100 -8.09 -2.58 -7.44
N LEU A 101 -8.73 -2.90 -6.31
CA LEU A 101 -8.04 -3.05 -5.04
C LEU A 101 -7.28 -4.37 -5.04
N LEU A 102 -5.97 -4.29 -4.83
CA LEU A 102 -5.10 -5.44 -4.70
C LEU A 102 -4.59 -5.57 -3.28
N MET A 103 -4.33 -6.81 -2.89
CA MET A 103 -3.68 -7.16 -1.63
C MET A 103 -2.52 -8.11 -1.91
N ALA A 104 -1.36 -7.81 -1.33
CA ALA A 104 -0.25 -8.75 -1.21
C ALA A 104 -0.14 -9.21 0.24
N GLY A 105 -0.10 -10.52 0.44
CA GLY A 105 0.02 -11.14 1.76
C GLY A 105 1.28 -11.97 1.82
N VAL A 106 2.06 -11.79 2.90
CA VAL A 106 3.18 -12.67 3.16
C VAL A 106 2.69 -13.89 3.93
N THR A 107 2.93 -15.06 3.34
CA THR A 107 2.46 -16.36 3.85
C THR A 107 3.44 -16.95 4.86
N GLY A 108 2.93 -17.86 5.69
CA GLY A 108 3.69 -18.48 6.77
C GLY A 108 3.64 -17.64 8.04
N ASP A 109 4.77 -17.61 8.76
CA ASP A 109 4.86 -17.07 10.11
C ASP A 109 5.91 -15.96 10.15
N GLU A 110 5.85 -15.09 11.17
CA GLU A 110 6.80 -14.00 11.33
C GLU A 110 8.26 -14.50 11.34
N ASP A 111 8.54 -15.63 11.98
CA ASP A 111 9.88 -16.22 12.03
C ASP A 111 10.24 -17.03 10.78
N ASN A 112 9.25 -17.46 9.99
CA ASN A 112 9.44 -18.31 8.83
C ASN A 112 8.45 -17.95 7.71
N PRO A 113 8.67 -16.81 7.03
CA PRO A 113 7.88 -16.45 5.86
C PRO A 113 8.12 -17.49 4.75
N THR A 114 7.05 -17.99 4.14
CA THR A 114 7.13 -19.05 3.11
C THR A 114 6.94 -18.53 1.69
N GLY A 115 6.28 -17.38 1.51
CA GLY A 115 5.98 -16.83 0.20
C GLY A 115 5.27 -15.49 0.25
N ILE A 116 4.95 -14.96 -0.93
CA ILE A 116 4.06 -13.81 -1.09
C ILE A 116 3.00 -14.19 -2.11
N GLU A 117 1.75 -14.09 -1.69
CA GLU A 117 0.57 -14.35 -2.50
C GLU A 117 -0.17 -13.04 -2.73
N LEU A 118 -0.82 -12.92 -3.89
CA LEU A 118 -1.53 -11.70 -4.27
C LEU A 118 -2.96 -12.01 -4.69
N TRP A 119 -3.85 -11.12 -4.27
CA TRP A 119 -5.28 -11.18 -4.55
C TRP A 119 -5.81 -9.86 -5.08
N GLU A 120 -6.78 -9.95 -5.98
CA GLU A 120 -7.75 -8.88 -6.18
C GLU A 120 -8.84 -8.99 -5.12
N VAL A 121 -9.18 -7.85 -4.52
CA VAL A 121 -10.17 -7.73 -3.46
C VAL A 121 -11.41 -7.05 -4.03
N ALA A 122 -12.54 -7.75 -3.98
CA ALA A 122 -13.83 -7.23 -4.41
C ALA A 122 -14.80 -7.19 -3.24
N SER A 123 -15.61 -6.13 -3.17
CA SER A 123 -16.73 -6.08 -2.23
C SER A 123 -17.79 -7.12 -2.64
N THR A 124 -18.44 -7.72 -1.65
CA THR A 124 -19.60 -8.59 -1.89
C THR A 124 -20.89 -7.83 -1.62
N GLU A 125 -22.04 -8.46 -1.91
CA GLU A 125 -23.35 -7.91 -1.52
C GLU A 125 -23.54 -7.86 0.01
N SER A 126 -22.69 -8.55 0.78
CA SER A 126 -22.66 -8.45 2.23
C SER A 126 -21.63 -7.39 2.65
N PRO A 127 -22.01 -6.36 3.41
CA PRO A 127 -21.16 -5.22 3.73
C PRO A 127 -19.90 -5.58 4.55
N MET A 128 -19.89 -6.75 5.20
CA MET A 128 -18.78 -7.21 6.04
C MET A 128 -17.88 -8.25 5.37
N LYS A 129 -18.19 -8.68 4.15
CA LYS A 129 -17.45 -9.76 3.48
C LYS A 129 -16.79 -9.28 2.20
N LEU A 130 -15.50 -9.58 2.09
CA LEU A 130 -14.71 -9.37 0.90
C LEU A 130 -14.51 -10.69 0.17
N LYS A 131 -14.48 -10.63 -1.17
CA LYS A 131 -14.09 -11.74 -2.02
C LYS A 131 -12.66 -11.53 -2.46
N PHE A 132 -11.86 -12.58 -2.34
CA PHE A 132 -10.45 -12.59 -2.73
C PHE A 132 -10.28 -13.50 -3.93
N GLU A 133 -9.86 -12.94 -5.06
CA GLU A 133 -9.47 -13.72 -6.24
C GLU A 133 -7.94 -13.75 -6.33
N SER A 134 -7.35 -14.94 -6.30
CA SER A 134 -5.90 -15.07 -6.46
C SER A 134 -5.47 -14.60 -7.85
N ILE A 135 -4.53 -13.66 -7.90
CA ILE A 135 -4.01 -13.07 -9.13
C ILE A 135 -2.56 -13.51 -9.42
N GLY A 136 -1.87 -14.10 -8.45
CA GLY A 136 -0.55 -14.69 -8.67
C GLY A 136 0.23 -14.90 -7.39
N SER A 137 1.25 -15.74 -7.49
CA SER A 137 2.19 -16.06 -6.42
C SER A 137 3.59 -15.58 -6.83
N MET A 138 4.30 -14.92 -5.92
CA MET A 138 5.65 -14.47 -6.20
C MET A 138 6.58 -15.69 -6.41
N PRO A 139 7.34 -15.74 -7.51
CA PRO A 139 8.32 -16.82 -7.72
C PRO A 139 9.38 -16.84 -6.62
N THR A 140 9.81 -18.03 -6.19
CA THR A 140 10.84 -18.20 -5.14
C THR A 140 12.12 -17.41 -5.43
N ALA A 141 12.58 -17.40 -6.69
CA ALA A 141 13.75 -16.63 -7.08
C ALA A 141 13.59 -15.11 -6.87
N CYS A 142 12.38 -14.57 -6.99
CA CYS A 142 12.09 -13.17 -6.69
C CYS A 142 12.02 -12.94 -5.18
N LEU A 143 11.42 -13.87 -4.43
CA LEU A 143 11.33 -13.80 -2.97
C LEU A 143 12.72 -13.75 -2.30
N GLU A 144 13.66 -14.57 -2.77
CA GLU A 144 15.05 -14.57 -2.29
C GLU A 144 15.73 -13.20 -2.53
N LYS A 145 15.49 -12.59 -3.69
CA LYS A 145 16.03 -11.26 -4.01
C LYS A 145 15.38 -10.14 -3.21
N LEU A 146 14.08 -10.24 -2.96
CA LEU A 146 13.32 -9.31 -2.12
C LEU A 146 13.84 -9.30 -0.67
N ARG A 147 14.18 -10.48 -0.13
CA ARG A 147 14.72 -10.60 1.23
C ARG A 147 16.05 -9.88 1.41
N GLY A 148 16.92 -9.97 0.40
CA GLY A 148 18.27 -9.39 0.42
C GLY A 148 19.35 -10.46 0.54
N ILE A 149 20.61 -10.06 0.36
CA ILE A 149 21.75 -10.98 0.20
C ILE A 149 22.27 -11.53 1.56
N ASP A 150 21.91 -10.90 2.68
CA ASP A 150 22.45 -11.17 4.03
C ASP A 150 21.35 -11.23 5.12
N SER A 151 20.11 -11.57 4.77
CA SER A 151 19.01 -11.49 5.73
C SER A 151 18.93 -12.75 6.62
N ASP A 152 19.72 -12.78 7.69
CA ASP A 152 19.41 -13.62 8.87
C ASP A 152 18.10 -13.16 9.54
N TRP A 153 17.62 -11.97 9.17
CA TRP A 153 16.35 -11.41 9.63
C TRP A 153 15.18 -11.87 8.76
N PRO A 154 14.05 -12.26 9.38
CA PRO A 154 12.85 -12.59 8.63
C PRO A 154 12.31 -11.36 7.89
N LEU A 155 11.63 -11.61 6.76
CA LEU A 155 10.86 -10.57 6.09
C LEU A 155 9.75 -10.13 7.05
N THR A 156 9.82 -8.97 7.69
CA THR A 156 8.81 -8.56 8.69
C THR A 156 7.66 -7.76 8.07
N SER A 157 7.95 -7.02 7.00
CA SER A 157 6.96 -6.25 6.25
C SER A 157 7.45 -5.96 4.84
N ILE A 158 6.50 -5.80 3.93
CA ILE A 158 6.74 -5.37 2.55
C ILE A 158 6.10 -4.00 2.33
N VAL A 159 6.64 -3.26 1.37
CA VAL A 159 5.97 -2.11 0.74
C VAL A 159 5.39 -2.60 -0.57
N PHE A 160 4.16 -2.19 -0.88
CA PHE A 160 3.46 -2.53 -2.10
C PHE A 160 3.02 -1.27 -2.81
N ASN A 161 3.42 -1.16 -4.07
CA ASN A 161 3.22 -0.02 -4.93
C ASN A 161 2.66 -0.50 -6.26
N ALA A 162 1.71 0.24 -6.82
CA ALA A 162 1.03 -0.13 -8.05
C ALA A 162 0.81 1.10 -8.93
N VAL A 163 1.11 0.97 -10.22
CA VAL A 163 0.95 2.05 -11.20
C VAL A 163 0.72 1.47 -12.59
N GLY A 164 -0.22 2.02 -13.35
CA GLY A 164 -0.57 1.49 -14.67
C GLY A 164 -0.94 0.02 -14.58
N ASP A 165 -0.23 -0.84 -15.31
CA ASP A 165 -0.33 -2.29 -15.32
C ASP A 165 0.81 -2.97 -14.54
N MET A 166 1.55 -2.23 -13.72
CA MET A 166 2.74 -2.70 -13.01
C MET A 166 2.53 -2.71 -11.50
N VAL A 167 3.02 -3.77 -10.87
CA VAL A 167 3.11 -3.90 -9.41
C VAL A 167 4.58 -3.95 -9.00
N TYR A 168 4.91 -3.30 -7.88
CA TYR A 168 6.24 -3.23 -7.29
C TYR A 168 6.17 -3.58 -5.81
N MET A 169 7.13 -4.39 -5.36
CA MET A 169 7.29 -4.79 -3.97
C MET A 169 8.75 -4.63 -3.55
N ASN A 170 8.97 -4.14 -2.33
CA ASN A 170 10.29 -4.13 -1.69
C ASN A 170 10.16 -4.53 -0.22
N ASN A 171 11.23 -5.06 0.36
CA ASN A 171 11.32 -5.27 1.80
C ASN A 171 11.32 -3.89 2.49
N ALA A 172 10.48 -3.73 3.50
CA ALA A 172 10.35 -2.47 4.24
C ALA A 172 11.43 -2.31 5.33
N ALA A 173 12.01 -3.43 5.78
CA ALA A 173 12.98 -3.46 6.87
C ALA A 173 14.44 -3.50 6.39
N GLU A 174 14.71 -4.20 5.29
CA GLU A 174 16.06 -4.41 4.77
C GLU A 174 16.19 -4.02 3.30
N THR A 175 17.41 -3.72 2.88
CA THR A 175 17.72 -3.31 1.50
C THR A 175 17.85 -4.55 0.59
N GLY A 176 16.73 -5.14 0.19
CA GLY A 176 16.65 -6.18 -0.85
C GLY A 176 16.33 -5.63 -2.24
N GLU A 177 16.39 -6.42 -3.31
CA GLU A 177 16.01 -5.93 -4.65
C GLU A 177 14.50 -5.60 -4.72
N ILE A 178 14.11 -4.65 -5.57
CA ILE A 178 12.69 -4.40 -5.85
C ILE A 178 12.20 -5.52 -6.76
N VAL A 179 11.10 -6.18 -6.40
CA VAL A 179 10.40 -7.13 -7.27
C VAL A 179 9.30 -6.39 -8.02
N ALA A 180 9.20 -6.63 -9.34
CA ALA A 180 8.15 -6.08 -10.18
C ALA A 180 7.44 -7.17 -10.99
N ALA A 181 6.15 -6.97 -11.27
CA ALA A 181 5.33 -7.85 -12.10
C ALA A 181 4.37 -7.06 -12.97
N GLU A 182 4.05 -7.60 -14.14
CA GLU A 182 3.07 -7.05 -15.09
C GLU A 182 1.70 -7.70 -14.83
N MET A 183 0.65 -6.89 -14.87
CA MET A 183 -0.75 -7.33 -14.80
C MET A 183 -1.29 -7.52 -16.21
N GLU A 184 -1.52 -8.78 -16.60
CA GLU A 184 -2.05 -9.15 -17.92
C GLU A 184 -3.24 -10.09 -17.75
N GLY A 185 -4.38 -9.79 -18.38
CA GLY A 185 -5.60 -10.63 -18.27
C GLY A 185 -6.11 -10.79 -16.84
N GLY A 186 -5.85 -9.81 -15.96
CA GLY A 186 -6.24 -9.86 -14.56
C GLY A 186 -5.33 -10.69 -13.65
N LYS A 187 -4.23 -11.24 -14.18
CA LYS A 187 -3.23 -12.02 -13.43
C LYS A 187 -1.85 -11.38 -13.50
N LEU A 188 -1.02 -11.67 -12.51
CA LEU A 188 0.38 -11.23 -12.46
C LEU A 188 1.27 -12.18 -13.24
N CYS A 189 2.11 -11.60 -14.10
CA CYS A 189 3.02 -12.30 -14.97
C CYS A 189 4.36 -11.55 -15.09
N LYS A 190 5.30 -12.11 -15.86
CA LYS A 190 6.60 -11.49 -16.21
C LYS A 190 7.33 -10.87 -15.01
N TRP A 191 7.38 -11.64 -13.94
CA TRP A 191 8.10 -11.32 -12.71
C TRP A 191 9.57 -11.01 -13.00
N ARG A 192 10.07 -9.91 -12.44
CA ARG A 192 11.45 -9.46 -12.57
C ARG A 192 11.93 -8.81 -11.29
N THR A 193 13.24 -8.73 -11.13
CA THR A 193 13.88 -8.01 -10.03
C THR A 193 14.68 -6.84 -10.56
N LEU A 194 14.64 -5.73 -9.83
CA LEU A 194 15.31 -4.49 -10.15
C LEU A 194 16.30 -4.21 -9.04
N ARG A 195 17.58 -4.10 -9.42
CA ARG A 195 18.62 -3.66 -8.52
C ARG A 195 18.56 -2.15 -8.39
N TYR A 196 18.81 -1.66 -7.19
CA TYR A 196 19.12 -0.25 -7.00
C TYR A 196 20.39 0.07 -7.78
N ALA A 197 20.32 1.06 -8.67
CA ALA A 197 21.48 1.48 -9.46
C ALA A 197 22.64 1.96 -8.57
N ASP A 198 22.33 2.52 -7.39
CA ASP A 198 23.28 3.16 -6.47
C ASP A 198 23.22 2.64 -5.02
N ALA A 199 22.68 1.45 -4.72
CA ALA A 199 22.71 0.89 -3.36
C ALA A 199 24.11 0.38 -2.97
N ARG A 200 25.08 1.29 -2.94
CA ARG A 200 26.24 1.24 -2.04
C ARG A 200 25.98 2.07 -0.78
N GLY A 201 24.71 2.18 -0.39
CA GLY A 201 24.29 2.93 0.78
C GLY A 201 24.71 2.20 2.05
N HIS A 202 25.38 2.91 2.95
CA HIS A 202 25.73 2.39 4.26
C HIS A 202 24.48 2.00 5.06
N ALA A 203 24.62 1.08 6.02
CA ALA A 203 23.57 0.76 6.97
C ALA A 203 23.02 2.06 7.61
N GLY A 204 21.75 2.38 7.34
CA GLY A 204 21.09 3.59 7.83
C GLY A 204 20.44 4.50 6.76
N GLU A 205 20.63 4.23 5.47
CA GLU A 205 19.94 4.99 4.41
C GLU A 205 18.48 4.55 4.24
N ARG A 206 17.55 5.52 4.33
CA ARG A 206 16.11 5.27 4.16
C ARG A 206 15.77 5.32 2.67
N LEU A 207 15.46 4.16 2.10
CA LEU A 207 14.94 4.08 0.74
C LEU A 207 13.45 4.42 0.72
N ILE A 208 13.06 5.34 -0.18
CA ILE A 208 11.65 5.61 -0.50
C ILE A 208 11.40 5.11 -1.93
N VAL A 209 10.49 4.15 -2.06
CA VAL A 209 10.01 3.68 -3.36
C VAL A 209 8.61 4.23 -3.57
N ALA A 210 8.42 4.97 -4.66
CA ALA A 210 7.14 5.48 -5.09
C ALA A 210 6.97 5.20 -6.58
N CYS A 211 5.71 5.05 -7.00
CA CYS A 211 5.34 4.84 -8.39
C CYS A 211 4.35 5.93 -8.82
N SER A 212 4.51 6.44 -10.04
CA SER A 212 3.65 7.50 -10.57
C SER A 212 3.53 7.39 -12.09
N ASN A 213 2.35 7.73 -12.62
CA ASN A 213 2.14 7.93 -14.05
C ASN A 213 2.84 9.22 -14.54
N VAL A 214 3.28 10.07 -13.62
CA VAL A 214 4.00 11.31 -13.88
C VAL A 214 5.50 11.06 -13.72
N SER A 215 6.27 11.29 -14.78
CA SER A 215 7.73 11.17 -14.71
C SER A 215 8.36 12.35 -13.98
N PHE A 216 9.60 12.21 -13.50
CA PHE A 216 10.34 13.33 -12.93
C PHE A 216 10.56 14.47 -13.93
N SER A 217 10.65 14.14 -15.22
CA SER A 217 10.72 15.15 -16.29
C SER A 217 9.41 15.93 -16.42
N ASP A 218 8.27 15.26 -16.28
CA ASP A 218 6.97 15.92 -16.26
C ASP A 218 6.83 16.82 -15.03
N LEU A 219 7.25 16.36 -13.85
CA LEU A 219 7.29 17.19 -12.63
C LEU A 219 8.16 18.43 -12.81
N LYS A 220 9.36 18.28 -13.37
CA LYS A 220 10.25 19.40 -13.69
C LYS A 220 9.64 20.37 -14.69
N ARG A 221 8.92 19.86 -15.69
CA ARG A 221 8.21 20.69 -16.67
C ARG A 221 7.08 21.46 -16.00
N ALA A 222 6.24 20.76 -15.22
CA ALA A 222 5.13 21.38 -14.51
C ALA A 222 5.60 22.47 -13.54
N PHE A 223 6.67 22.23 -12.78
CA PHE A 223 7.24 23.24 -11.90
C PHE A 223 7.83 24.44 -12.65
N ARG A 224 8.49 24.20 -13.80
CA ARG A 224 9.07 25.26 -14.61
C ARG A 224 8.01 26.15 -15.26
N ASP A 225 6.95 25.52 -15.74
CA ASP A 225 5.93 26.13 -16.60
C ASP A 225 4.65 26.50 -15.83
N ASP A 226 4.68 26.39 -14.49
CA ASP A 226 3.55 26.63 -13.58
C ASP A 226 2.27 25.86 -13.97
N LEU A 227 2.44 24.59 -14.37
CA LEU A 227 1.36 23.71 -14.80
C LEU A 227 0.87 22.83 -13.64
N ARG A 228 -0.41 22.49 -13.66
CA ARG A 228 -1.03 21.54 -12.73
C ARG A 228 -1.35 20.23 -13.43
N PHE A 229 -1.19 19.12 -12.74
CA PHE A 229 -1.65 17.82 -13.20
C PHE A 229 -3.14 17.65 -12.88
N SER A 230 -3.91 17.19 -13.84
CA SER A 230 -5.31 16.79 -13.66
C SER A 230 -5.46 15.29 -13.91
N VAL A 231 -6.26 14.62 -13.10
CA VAL A 231 -6.66 13.23 -13.36
C VAL A 231 -7.75 13.26 -14.44
N MET A 232 -7.55 12.55 -15.55
CA MET A 232 -8.64 12.35 -16.53
C MET A 232 -9.55 11.25 -15.99
N VAL A 233 -10.82 11.59 -15.77
CA VAL A 233 -11.91 10.68 -15.35
C VAL A 233 -12.44 9.92 -16.55
#